data_AF-A0A6C0AFP1-F1
#
_entry.id   AF-A0A6C0AFP1-F1
#
_cell.length_a   1.000
_cell.length_b   1.000
_cell.length_c   1.000
_cell.angle_alpha   90.00
_cell.angle_beta   90.00
_cell.angle_gamma   90.00
#
_symmetry.space_group_name_H-M   'P 1'
#
loop_
_entity.id
_entity.type
_entity.pdbx_description
1 polymer ?
#
loop_
_entity_poly.entity_id
_entity_poly.type
_entity_poly.pdbx_seq_one_letter_code
_entity_poly.pdbx_strand_id
1 'polypeptide(L)'
;MMNCEYDSNNKKRLIHINKPNELHIFWNNFKNEEYTLPVVPFYGHFSGTYACFSNFFRSPFDFELPKCCCEKRTIIRVEFGEQAIMACKAALMKDWESYAKICSSNKDPKTCKSLGRKVKPFNQKLWSKSVLEIAIAVVTQKFASNKFLWDILNKTENRVIAEMTQRDKNWGTGINKSHVNANNPPHWKGTNILGYALMIARKRLREDI
;
A
#
# COMPACT_ATOMS: atom_id res chain seq x y z
N MET A 1 -10.06 -16.14 -21.96
CA MET A 1 -9.82 -17.18 -20.94
C MET A 1 -8.72 -16.68 -20.01
N MET A 2 -8.93 -16.79 -18.70
CA MET A 2 -7.99 -16.31 -17.68
C MET A 2 -6.91 -17.37 -17.50
N ASN A 3 -5.63 -17.04 -17.78
CA ASN A 3 -4.52 -17.95 -17.58
C ASN A 3 -4.32 -18.15 -16.07
N CYS A 4 -4.81 -19.27 -15.53
CA CYS A 4 -4.52 -19.71 -14.17
C CYS A 4 -3.29 -20.60 -14.24
N GLU A 5 -2.23 -20.24 -13.52
CA GLU A 5 -1.16 -21.18 -13.18
C GLU A 5 -1.53 -21.85 -11.86
N TYR A 6 -1.39 -23.17 -11.81
CA TYR A 6 -1.54 -23.98 -10.62
C TYR A 6 -0.14 -24.32 -10.11
N ASP A 7 0.07 -24.27 -8.79
CA ASP A 7 1.32 -24.79 -8.22
C ASP A 7 1.33 -26.33 -8.24
N SER A 8 2.46 -26.93 -7.86
CA SER A 8 2.66 -28.38 -7.79
C SER A 8 1.70 -29.09 -6.81
N ASN A 9 0.94 -28.35 -6.00
CA ASN A 9 -0.05 -28.86 -5.05
C ASN A 9 -1.49 -28.51 -5.47
N ASN A 10 -1.71 -28.09 -6.72
CA ASN A 10 -3.02 -27.79 -7.29
C ASN A 10 -3.79 -26.66 -6.57
N LYS A 11 -3.07 -25.80 -5.83
CA LYS A 11 -3.64 -24.56 -5.29
C LYS A 11 -3.63 -23.51 -6.40
N LYS A 12 -4.75 -22.79 -6.57
CA LYS A 12 -4.82 -21.58 -7.43
C LYS A 12 -3.69 -20.65 -6.98
N ARG A 13 -2.68 -20.47 -7.82
CA ARG A 13 -1.60 -19.53 -7.56
C ARG A 13 -2.19 -18.14 -7.71
N LEU A 14 -2.07 -17.32 -6.67
CA LEU A 14 -2.38 -15.90 -6.75
C LEU A 14 -1.63 -15.32 -7.95
N ILE A 15 -2.34 -14.61 -8.84
CA ILE A 15 -1.71 -13.77 -9.85
C ILE A 15 -0.71 -12.90 -9.09
N HIS A 16 0.59 -13.07 -9.34
CA HIS A 16 1.62 -12.25 -8.73
C HIS A 16 1.52 -10.83 -9.31
N ILE A 17 0.67 -10.01 -8.70
CA ILE A 17 0.51 -8.60 -9.06
C ILE A 17 1.71 -7.85 -8.47
N ASN A 18 2.58 -7.39 -9.36
CA ASN A 18 3.82 -6.73 -9.00
C ASN A 18 3.83 -5.25 -9.45
N LYS A 19 2.87 -4.83 -10.27
CA LYS A 19 2.81 -3.46 -10.81
C LYS A 19 1.43 -2.82 -10.65
N PRO A 20 1.34 -1.49 -10.49
CA PRO A 20 0.07 -0.77 -10.44
C PRO A 20 -0.87 -1.03 -11.62
N ASN A 21 -0.36 -1.17 -12.85
CA ASN A 21 -1.22 -1.42 -14.01
C ASN A 21 -1.90 -2.80 -13.97
N GLU A 22 -1.28 -3.79 -13.32
CA GLU A 22 -1.87 -5.12 -13.14
C GLU A 22 -3.03 -5.06 -12.14
N LEU A 23 -3.05 -4.08 -11.22
CA LEU A 23 -4.20 -3.84 -10.33
C LEU A 23 -5.44 -3.40 -11.11
N HIS A 24 -5.30 -2.61 -12.17
CA HIS A 24 -6.46 -2.27 -13.02
C HIS A 24 -7.09 -3.52 -13.63
N ILE A 25 -6.26 -4.45 -14.12
CA ILE A 25 -6.74 -5.72 -14.67
C ILE A 25 -7.41 -6.56 -13.58
N PHE A 26 -6.80 -6.61 -12.39
CA PHE A 26 -7.34 -7.31 -11.23
C PHE A 26 -8.72 -6.78 -10.82
N TRP A 27 -8.90 -5.47 -10.71
CA TRP A 27 -10.18 -4.87 -10.32
C TRP A 27 -11.24 -5.01 -11.40
N ASN A 28 -10.88 -4.83 -12.68
CA ASN A 28 -11.81 -5.01 -13.81
C ASN A 28 -12.35 -6.45 -13.90
N ASN A 29 -11.53 -7.43 -13.53
CA ASN A 29 -11.89 -8.84 -13.53
C ASN A 29 -12.22 -9.36 -12.13
N PHE A 30 -12.61 -8.47 -11.20
CA PHE A 30 -12.86 -8.85 -9.82
C PHE A 30 -14.03 -9.85 -9.73
N LYS A 31 -13.67 -11.13 -9.69
CA LYS A 31 -14.50 -12.31 -9.45
C LYS A 31 -13.70 -13.22 -8.52
N ASN A 32 -13.30 -12.70 -7.36
CA ASN A 32 -12.36 -13.39 -6.50
C ASN A 32 -13.11 -14.15 -5.38
N GLU A 33 -12.86 -15.45 -5.29
CA GLU A 33 -13.34 -16.33 -4.20
C GLU A 33 -12.68 -15.99 -2.85
N GLU A 34 -11.51 -15.35 -2.86
CA GLU A 34 -10.72 -15.00 -1.67
C GLU A 34 -11.20 -13.71 -0.98
N TYR A 35 -11.78 -12.76 -1.72
CA TYR A 35 -12.15 -11.44 -1.17
C TYR A 35 -13.66 -11.21 -1.20
N THR A 36 -14.22 -10.75 -0.08
CA THR A 36 -15.65 -10.56 0.08
C THR A 36 -16.08 -9.09 0.00
N LEU A 37 -17.35 -8.88 -0.30
CA LEU A 37 -18.06 -7.60 -0.20
C LEU A 37 -19.00 -7.64 1.03
N PRO A 38 -19.45 -6.49 1.58
CA PRO A 38 -19.19 -5.12 1.14
C PRO A 38 -17.75 -4.68 1.38
N VAL A 39 -17.32 -3.67 0.63
CA VAL A 39 -16.01 -3.03 0.78
C VAL A 39 -15.90 -2.42 2.18
N VAL A 40 -14.67 -2.40 2.71
CA VAL A 40 -14.27 -1.61 3.88
C VAL A 40 -13.69 -0.28 3.37
N PRO A 41 -14.53 0.78 3.27
CA PRO A 41 -14.08 2.06 2.73
C PRO A 41 -13.36 2.88 3.78
N PHE A 42 -12.22 3.47 3.40
CA PHE A 42 -11.53 4.46 4.23
C PHE A 42 -11.08 5.66 3.39
N TYR A 43 -10.87 6.79 4.05
CA TYR A 43 -10.30 8.01 3.48
C TYR A 43 -9.99 8.97 4.62
N GLY A 44 -8.82 9.61 4.58
CA GLY A 44 -8.33 10.46 5.65
C GLY A 44 -7.69 9.68 6.80
N HIS A 45 -7.12 10.43 7.75
CA HIS A 45 -6.29 9.88 8.84
C HIS A 45 -6.59 10.50 10.21
N PHE A 46 -7.62 11.35 10.32
CA PHE A 46 -7.92 12.08 11.57
C PHE A 46 -8.97 11.40 12.44
N SER A 47 -9.92 10.65 11.86
CA SER A 47 -11.05 10.08 12.59
C SER A 47 -11.61 8.83 11.93
N GLY A 48 -12.32 8.04 12.74
CA GLY A 48 -12.97 6.80 12.35
C GLY A 48 -12.08 5.57 12.51
N THR A 49 -12.73 4.40 12.60
CA THR A 49 -12.10 3.10 12.85
C THR A 49 -10.94 2.79 11.90
N TYR A 50 -11.07 3.18 10.63
CA TYR A 50 -10.11 2.87 9.58
C TYR A 50 -9.16 4.03 9.25
N ALA A 51 -9.07 5.07 10.09
CA ALA A 51 -8.11 6.16 9.92
C ALA A 51 -6.66 5.64 9.83
N CYS A 52 -6.37 4.58 10.59
CA CYS A 52 -5.06 3.95 10.63
C CYS A 52 -4.62 3.30 9.32
N PHE A 53 -5.54 3.07 8.37
CA PHE A 53 -5.22 2.51 7.06
C PHE A 53 -4.49 3.52 6.16
N SER A 54 -4.62 4.82 6.42
CA SER A 54 -3.92 5.85 5.66
C SER A 54 -2.42 5.85 5.94
N ASN A 55 -1.62 6.10 4.89
CA ASN A 55 -0.17 6.34 5.01
C ASN A 55 0.16 7.59 5.83
N PHE A 56 -0.80 8.51 5.98
CA PHE A 56 -0.67 9.75 6.75
C PHE A 56 -0.97 9.57 8.24
N PHE A 57 -1.53 8.43 8.65
CA PHE A 57 -1.80 8.17 10.06
C PHE A 57 -0.49 8.01 10.83
N ARG A 58 -0.34 8.78 11.92
CA ARG A 58 0.85 8.71 12.79
C ARG A 58 0.87 7.40 13.55
N SER A 59 1.88 6.59 13.29
CA SER A 59 2.14 5.34 14.00
C SER A 59 3.62 5.06 13.86
N PRO A 60 4.46 5.49 14.81
CA PRO A 60 5.90 5.36 14.66
C PRO A 60 6.37 3.90 14.72
N PHE A 61 7.26 3.50 13.82
CA PHE A 61 7.79 2.14 13.72
C PHE A 61 9.19 2.10 13.11
N ASP A 62 9.92 1.01 13.36
CA ASP A 62 11.20 0.75 12.72
C ASP A 62 10.90 0.07 11.39
N PHE A 63 11.40 0.66 10.31
CA PHE A 63 11.13 0.23 8.95
C PHE A 63 12.41 -0.24 8.28
N GLU A 64 12.45 -1.52 7.92
CA GLU A 64 13.49 -2.11 7.08
C GLU A 64 13.16 -1.86 5.61
N LEU A 65 14.07 -1.23 4.88
CA LEU A 65 13.91 -0.98 3.46
C LEU A 65 13.83 -2.30 2.69
N PRO A 66 12.90 -2.46 1.74
CA PRO A 66 12.85 -3.63 0.88
C PRO A 66 14.08 -3.69 -0.02
N LYS A 67 14.47 -4.90 -0.42
CA LYS A 67 15.67 -5.15 -1.26
C LYS A 67 15.65 -4.39 -2.58
N CYS A 68 14.47 -4.10 -3.14
CA CYS A 68 14.35 -3.28 -4.34
C CYS A 68 14.85 -1.85 -4.15
N CYS A 69 14.92 -1.34 -2.91
CA CYS A 69 15.41 0.00 -2.58
C CYS A 69 16.87 0.01 -2.10
N CYS A 70 17.31 -1.03 -1.39
CA CYS A 70 18.67 -1.15 -0.87
C CYS A 70 19.06 -2.62 -0.69
N GLU A 71 20.20 -3.02 -1.27
CA GLU A 71 20.73 -4.39 -1.10
C GLU A 71 21.23 -4.63 0.33
N LYS A 72 21.79 -3.60 0.96
CA LYS A 72 22.23 -3.64 2.35
C LYS A 72 21.02 -3.49 3.25
N ARG A 73 20.94 -4.35 4.27
CA ARG A 73 19.95 -4.24 5.33
C ARG A 73 20.04 -2.85 5.97
N THR A 74 18.98 -2.06 5.79
CA THR A 74 18.90 -0.68 6.25
C THR A 74 17.58 -0.48 6.97
N ILE A 75 17.65 -0.04 8.23
CA ILE A 75 16.49 0.26 9.06
C ILE A 75 16.47 1.75 9.37
N ILE A 76 15.29 2.35 9.23
CA ILE A 76 15.04 3.73 9.63
C ILE A 76 13.85 3.80 10.58
N ARG A 77 13.93 4.70 11.57
CA ARG A 77 12.77 5.06 12.38
C ARG A 77 11.90 6.02 11.57
N VAL A 78 10.62 5.69 11.42
CA VAL A 78 9.64 6.54 10.72
C VAL A 78 8.44 6.82 11.61
N GLU A 79 7.79 7.95 11.38
CA GLU A 79 6.59 8.38 12.12
C GLU A 79 5.29 8.06 11.38
N PHE A 80 5.39 7.91 10.05
CA PHE A 80 4.28 7.73 9.13
C PHE A 80 4.65 6.72 8.02
N GLY A 81 3.66 6.01 7.49
CA GLY A 81 3.86 5.20 6.28
C GLY A 81 4.32 6.06 5.09
N GLU A 82 3.81 7.27 4.96
CA GLU A 82 4.23 8.22 3.91
C GLU A 82 5.73 8.54 3.97
N GLN A 83 6.31 8.64 5.17
CA GLN A 83 7.75 8.89 5.33
C GLN A 83 8.56 7.71 4.80
N ALA A 84 8.17 6.48 5.14
CA ALA A 84 8.81 5.26 4.63
C ALA A 84 8.71 5.15 3.10
N ILE A 85 7.53 5.42 2.53
CA ILE A 85 7.33 5.36 1.07
C ILE A 85 8.22 6.38 0.36
N MET A 86 8.32 7.60 0.87
CA MET A 86 9.17 8.65 0.26
C MET A 86 10.66 8.37 0.46
N ALA A 87 11.07 7.78 1.60
CA ALA A 87 12.44 7.32 1.82
C ALA A 87 12.82 6.22 0.82
N CYS A 88 11.96 5.20 0.64
CA CYS A 88 12.11 4.18 -0.40
C CYS A 88 12.23 4.80 -1.79
N LYS A 89 11.39 5.79 -2.11
CA LYS A 89 11.45 6.49 -3.41
C LYS A 89 12.81 7.15 -3.63
N ALA A 90 13.35 7.84 -2.63
CA ALA A 90 14.66 8.49 -2.72
C ALA A 90 15.80 7.47 -2.83
N ALA A 91 15.78 6.42 -2.01
CA ALA A 91 16.77 5.33 -2.05
C ALA A 91 16.77 4.60 -3.41
N LEU A 92 15.59 4.27 -3.94
CA LEU A 92 15.43 3.64 -5.26
C LEU A 92 16.02 4.48 -6.40
N MET A 93 15.97 5.81 -6.28
CA MET A 93 16.57 6.74 -7.25
C MET A 93 18.03 7.08 -6.96
N LYS A 94 18.61 6.51 -5.90
CA LYS A 94 19.96 6.84 -5.37
C LYS A 94 20.13 8.33 -5.04
N ASP A 95 19.03 9.00 -4.72
CA ASP A 95 19.02 10.40 -4.27
C ASP A 95 19.21 10.45 -2.75
N TRP A 96 20.45 10.28 -2.31
CA TRP A 96 20.80 10.18 -0.89
C TRP A 96 20.62 11.50 -0.13
N GLU A 97 20.67 12.64 -0.83
CA GLU A 97 20.41 13.95 -0.24
C GLU A 97 18.92 14.08 0.14
N SER A 98 18.02 13.75 -0.79
CA SER A 98 16.58 13.73 -0.50
C SER A 98 16.25 12.65 0.54
N TYR A 99 16.89 11.49 0.47
CA TYR A 99 16.74 10.41 1.44
C TYR A 99 17.02 10.88 2.87
N ALA A 100 18.16 11.54 3.09
CA ALA A 100 18.53 12.08 4.39
C ALA A 100 17.52 13.12 4.90
N LYS A 101 17.08 14.04 4.03
CA LYS A 101 16.05 15.05 4.39
C LYS A 101 14.72 14.42 4.78
N ILE A 102 14.30 13.36 4.09
CA ILE A 102 13.04 12.64 4.38
C ILE A 102 13.16 11.86 5.69
N CYS A 103 14.28 11.18 5.94
CA CYS A 103 14.50 10.44 7.18
C CYS A 103 14.46 11.38 8.40
N SER A 104 14.98 12.60 8.27
CA SER A 104 14.93 13.61 9.34
C SER A 104 13.58 14.34 9.48
N SER A 105 12.64 14.16 8.55
CA SER A 105 11.34 14.85 8.52
C SER A 105 10.27 14.09 9.32
N ASN A 106 10.30 14.20 10.64
CA ASN A 106 9.43 13.44 11.56
C ASN A 106 8.13 14.15 12.00
N LYS A 107 7.90 15.42 11.61
CA LYS A 107 6.79 16.22 12.16
C LYS A 107 5.46 16.07 11.42
N ASP A 108 5.48 16.00 10.09
CA ASP A 108 4.27 16.04 9.25
C ASP A 108 4.44 15.17 7.99
N PRO A 109 3.51 14.25 7.69
CA PRO A 109 3.53 13.46 6.47
C PRO A 109 3.46 14.31 5.19
N LYS A 110 2.87 15.52 5.24
CA LYS A 110 2.84 16.43 4.09
C LYS A 110 4.23 16.91 3.71
N THR A 111 5.10 17.17 4.69
CA THR A 111 6.50 17.55 4.46
C THR A 111 7.26 16.41 3.79
N CYS A 112 7.06 15.17 4.26
CA CYS A 112 7.64 13.97 3.65
C CYS A 112 7.21 13.83 2.18
N LYS A 113 5.90 13.97 1.91
CA LYS A 113 5.35 13.92 0.55
C LYS A 113 5.91 15.02 -0.35
N SER A 114 6.05 16.24 0.18
CA SER A 114 6.63 17.38 -0.54
C SER A 114 8.09 17.13 -0.92
N LEU A 115 8.90 16.61 0.00
CA LEU A 115 10.29 16.21 -0.26
C LEU A 115 10.36 15.08 -1.29
N GLY A 116 9.50 14.06 -1.17
CA GLY A 116 9.47 12.95 -2.12
C GLY A 116 9.02 13.34 -3.54
N ARG A 117 8.31 14.46 -3.71
CA ARG A 117 8.03 15.05 -5.04
C ARG A 117 9.26 15.68 -5.68
N LYS A 118 10.27 16.04 -4.89
CA LYS A 118 11.52 16.69 -5.34
C LYS A 118 12.67 15.72 -5.60
N VAL A 119 12.48 14.41 -5.33
CA VAL A 119 13.48 13.37 -5.58
C VAL A 119 13.93 13.40 -7.04
N LYS A 120 15.24 13.46 -7.27
CA LYS A 120 15.85 13.54 -8.61
C LYS A 120 17.19 12.79 -8.68
N PRO A 121 17.50 12.12 -9.81
CA PRO A 121 16.64 11.96 -10.99
C PRO A 121 15.44 11.03 -10.71
N PHE A 122 14.29 11.31 -11.32
CA PHE A 122 13.10 10.46 -11.15
C PHE A 122 12.89 9.55 -12.35
N ASN A 123 12.90 8.23 -12.12
CA ASN A 123 12.62 7.22 -13.14
C ASN A 123 11.24 6.59 -12.92
N GLN A 124 10.25 7.01 -13.71
CA GLN A 124 8.87 6.50 -13.60
C GLN A 124 8.78 4.99 -13.83
N LYS A 125 9.57 4.42 -14.75
CA LYS A 125 9.54 2.98 -15.06
C LYS A 125 10.05 2.16 -13.87
N LEU A 126 11.11 2.62 -13.21
CA LEU A 126 11.65 2.00 -12.01
C LEU A 126 10.68 2.12 -10.83
N TRP A 127 10.07 3.29 -10.65
CA TRP A 127 9.05 3.51 -9.62
C TRP A 127 7.83 2.61 -9.82
N SER A 128 7.27 2.54 -11.04
CA SER A 128 6.12 1.69 -11.35
C SER A 128 6.38 0.20 -11.15
N LYS A 129 7.65 -0.25 -11.21
CA LYS A 129 8.02 -1.64 -10.92
C LYS A 129 8.11 -1.95 -9.42
N SER A 130 8.33 -0.94 -8.58
CA SER A 130 8.71 -1.14 -7.17
C SER A 130 7.67 -0.63 -6.18
N VAL A 131 6.84 0.34 -6.58
CA VAL A 131 5.90 1.04 -5.68
C VAL A 131 4.91 0.12 -4.99
N LEU A 132 4.45 -0.95 -5.67
CA LEU A 132 3.52 -1.89 -5.07
C LEU A 132 4.19 -2.73 -3.98
N GLU A 133 5.39 -3.25 -4.26
CA GLU A 133 6.21 -3.97 -3.27
C GLU A 133 6.53 -3.07 -2.06
N ILE A 134 6.92 -1.82 -2.31
CA ILE A 134 7.18 -0.83 -1.27
C ILE A 134 5.92 -0.59 -0.43
N ALA A 135 4.76 -0.39 -1.05
CA ALA A 135 3.50 -0.18 -0.34
C ALA A 135 3.15 -1.38 0.55
N ILE A 136 3.29 -2.61 0.04
CA ILE A 136 3.05 -3.83 0.80
C ILE A 136 4.03 -3.92 1.98
N ALA A 137 5.33 -3.66 1.76
CA ALA A 137 6.35 -3.70 2.82
C ALA A 137 6.04 -2.70 3.94
N VAL A 138 5.72 -1.46 3.58
CA VAL A 138 5.38 -0.39 4.53
C VAL A 138 4.15 -0.75 5.35
N VAL A 139 3.07 -1.20 4.70
CA VAL A 139 1.84 -1.57 5.39
C VAL A 139 2.07 -2.80 6.27
N THR A 140 2.75 -3.83 5.78
CA THR A 140 3.04 -5.04 6.56
C THR A 140 3.81 -4.70 7.84
N GLN A 141 4.92 -3.97 7.72
CA GLN A 141 5.76 -3.63 8.87
C GLN A 141 5.05 -2.67 9.85
N LYS A 142 4.28 -1.70 9.35
CA LYS A 142 3.47 -0.81 10.20
C LYS A 142 2.48 -1.60 11.05
N PHE A 143 1.72 -2.50 10.45
CA PHE A 143 0.69 -3.26 11.17
C PHE A 143 1.29 -4.38 12.05
N ALA A 144 2.44 -4.96 11.67
CA ALA A 144 3.20 -5.88 12.52
C ALA A 144 3.73 -5.20 13.79
N SER A 145 4.15 -3.94 13.69
CA SER A 145 4.77 -3.21 14.80
C SER A 145 3.80 -2.81 15.92
N ASN A 146 2.49 -2.89 15.68
CA ASN A 146 1.48 -2.42 16.62
C ASN A 146 0.26 -3.34 16.65
N LYS A 147 0.12 -4.10 17.74
CA LYS A 147 -0.98 -5.06 17.95
C LYS A 147 -2.37 -4.43 17.83
N PHE A 148 -2.56 -3.20 18.32
CA PHE A 148 -3.85 -2.52 18.21
C PHE A 148 -4.20 -2.21 16.75
N LEU A 149 -3.22 -1.78 15.94
CA LEU A 149 -3.44 -1.56 14.51
C LEU A 149 -3.70 -2.88 13.79
N TRP A 150 -2.93 -3.92 14.12
CA TRP A 150 -3.16 -5.27 13.62
C TRP A 150 -4.59 -5.74 13.86
N ASP A 151 -5.10 -5.61 15.08
CA ASP A 151 -6.46 -6.04 15.43
C ASP A 151 -7.53 -5.34 14.57
N ILE A 152 -7.35 -4.04 14.26
CA ILE A 152 -8.24 -3.31 13.35
C ILE A 152 -8.18 -3.89 11.94
N LEU A 153 -6.98 -4.13 11.41
CA LEU A 153 -6.80 -4.72 10.09
C LEU A 153 -7.36 -6.14 10.03
N ASN A 154 -7.10 -6.98 11.03
CA ASN A 154 -7.53 -8.36 11.07
C ASN A 154 -9.07 -8.49 11.10
N LYS A 155 -9.76 -7.59 11.83
CA LYS A 155 -11.24 -7.51 11.90
C LYS A 155 -11.92 -7.15 10.58
N THR A 156 -11.16 -6.77 9.55
CA THR A 156 -11.72 -6.64 8.20
C THR A 156 -11.97 -7.98 7.52
N GLU A 157 -11.57 -9.09 8.15
CA GLU A 157 -11.77 -10.47 7.68
C GLU A 157 -11.19 -10.67 6.29
N ASN A 158 -11.98 -11.11 5.31
CA ASN A 158 -11.56 -11.24 3.91
C ASN A 158 -12.16 -10.13 3.05
N ARG A 159 -12.77 -9.10 3.64
CA ARG A 159 -13.41 -8.03 2.86
C ARG A 159 -12.38 -7.23 2.06
N VAL A 160 -12.81 -6.73 0.91
CA VAL A 160 -12.05 -5.78 0.10
C VAL A 160 -11.84 -4.48 0.87
N ILE A 161 -10.60 -3.98 0.93
CA ILE A 161 -10.28 -2.69 1.56
C ILE A 161 -10.00 -1.66 0.48
N ALA A 162 -10.54 -0.44 0.62
CA ALA A 162 -10.43 0.57 -0.42
C ALA A 162 -10.24 2.00 0.09
N GLU A 163 -9.22 2.68 -0.45
CA GLU A 163 -9.06 4.13 -0.24
C GLU A 163 -9.98 4.89 -1.20
N MET A 164 -11.09 5.39 -0.67
CA MET A 164 -12.18 5.97 -1.43
C MET A 164 -11.97 7.48 -1.63
N THR A 165 -11.24 7.83 -2.69
CA THR A 165 -10.97 9.22 -3.07
C THR A 165 -11.01 9.43 -4.58
N GLN A 166 -11.61 10.54 -5.02
CA GLN A 166 -11.52 11.01 -6.41
C GLN A 166 -10.18 11.70 -6.74
N ARG A 167 -9.45 12.15 -5.72
CA ARG A 167 -8.26 13.02 -5.89
C ARG A 167 -6.99 12.26 -6.25
N ASP A 168 -6.90 10.98 -5.89
CA ASP A 168 -5.71 10.16 -6.10
C ASP A 168 -6.10 8.80 -6.70
N LYS A 169 -5.93 8.67 -8.01
CA LYS A 169 -6.20 7.42 -8.75
C LYS A 169 -5.04 6.41 -8.68
N ASN A 170 -3.88 6.81 -8.14
CA ASN A 170 -2.73 5.94 -8.02
C ASN A 170 -2.71 5.19 -6.68
N TRP A 171 -3.20 5.81 -5.61
CA TRP A 171 -3.29 5.15 -4.29
C TRP A 171 -4.70 4.68 -3.95
N GLY A 172 -5.72 5.38 -4.45
CA GLY A 172 -7.13 5.07 -4.19
C GLY A 172 -7.93 4.65 -5.42
N THR A 173 -9.25 4.55 -5.23
CA THR A 173 -10.21 4.01 -6.22
C THR A 173 -10.62 4.99 -7.31
N GLY A 174 -10.30 6.27 -7.18
CA GLY A 174 -10.76 7.31 -8.10
C GLY A 174 -12.24 7.69 -7.94
N ILE A 175 -12.92 7.22 -6.90
CA ILE A 175 -14.32 7.55 -6.55
C ILE A 175 -14.48 7.73 -5.03
N ASN A 176 -15.52 8.45 -4.59
CA ASN A 176 -15.78 8.72 -3.17
C ASN A 176 -16.61 7.59 -2.52
N LYS A 177 -16.64 7.56 -1.18
CA LYS A 177 -17.35 6.55 -0.37
C LYS A 177 -18.85 6.43 -0.69
N SER A 178 -19.51 7.54 -1.02
CA SER A 178 -20.95 7.61 -1.33
C SER A 178 -21.29 7.31 -2.79
N HIS A 179 -20.30 7.05 -3.64
CA HIS A 179 -20.55 6.78 -5.05
C HIS A 179 -21.28 5.44 -5.22
N VAL A 180 -22.23 5.35 -6.15
CA VAL A 180 -23.04 4.12 -6.40
C VAL A 180 -22.18 2.87 -6.62
N ASN A 181 -21.02 3.04 -7.27
CA ASN A 181 -20.05 1.97 -7.53
C ASN A 181 -19.03 1.72 -6.39
N ALA A 182 -19.26 2.24 -5.17
CA ALA A 182 -18.33 2.07 -4.05
C ALA A 182 -18.07 0.59 -3.72
N ASN A 183 -19.10 -0.24 -3.81
CA ASN A 183 -19.02 -1.70 -3.61
C ASN A 183 -18.83 -2.49 -4.92
N ASN A 184 -18.44 -1.84 -6.02
CA ASN A 184 -18.31 -2.46 -7.34
C ASN A 184 -16.90 -2.20 -7.92
N PRO A 185 -15.87 -2.99 -7.50
CA PRO A 185 -14.47 -2.77 -7.89
C PRO A 185 -14.20 -2.67 -9.39
N PRO A 186 -14.89 -3.42 -10.29
CA PRO A 186 -14.73 -3.26 -11.74
C PRO A 186 -15.02 -1.85 -12.29
N HIS A 187 -15.70 -1.00 -11.51
CA HIS A 187 -16.03 0.37 -11.90
C HIS A 187 -15.11 1.42 -11.26
N TRP A 188 -14.09 1.01 -10.51
CA TRP A 188 -13.12 1.92 -9.95
C TRP A 188 -12.20 2.48 -11.05
N LYS A 189 -11.92 3.79 -10.96
CA LYS A 189 -11.12 4.52 -11.95
C LYS A 189 -9.64 4.60 -11.56
N GLY A 190 -9.29 4.13 -10.37
CA GLY A 190 -7.95 4.12 -9.81
C GLY A 190 -7.48 2.72 -9.46
N THR A 191 -6.20 2.59 -9.15
CA THR A 191 -5.51 1.33 -8.89
C THR A 191 -5.75 0.80 -7.48
N ASN A 192 -6.16 1.65 -6.53
CA ASN A 192 -6.32 1.29 -5.10
C ASN A 192 -5.09 0.54 -4.52
N ILE A 193 -3.87 1.00 -4.82
CA ILE A 193 -2.61 0.40 -4.32
C ILE A 193 -2.66 0.20 -2.81
N LEU A 194 -3.12 1.21 -2.06
CA LEU A 194 -3.12 1.14 -0.59
C LEU A 194 -4.08 0.07 -0.07
N GLY A 195 -5.28 0.02 -0.63
CA GLY A 195 -6.26 -1.01 -0.28
C GLY A 195 -5.75 -2.42 -0.57
N TYR A 196 -5.12 -2.62 -1.73
CA TYR A 196 -4.46 -3.89 -2.07
C TYR A 196 -3.32 -4.24 -1.10
N ALA A 197 -2.44 -3.29 -0.79
CA ALA A 197 -1.35 -3.50 0.15
C ALA A 197 -1.83 -3.90 1.55
N LEU A 198 -2.94 -3.32 2.04
CA LEU A 198 -3.58 -3.71 3.30
C LEU A 198 -4.10 -5.14 3.28
N MET A 199 -4.72 -5.58 2.17
CA MET A 199 -5.22 -6.96 2.04
C MET A 199 -4.07 -7.97 2.02
N ILE A 200 -2.97 -7.68 1.31
CA ILE A 200 -1.79 -8.54 1.26
C ILE A 200 -1.08 -8.58 2.62
N ALA A 201 -0.91 -7.43 3.28
CA ALA A 201 -0.35 -7.37 4.63
C ALA A 201 -1.19 -8.20 5.61
N ARG A 202 -2.53 -8.07 5.55
CA ARG A 202 -3.44 -8.86 6.38
C ARG A 202 -3.25 -10.36 6.18
N LYS A 203 -3.12 -10.80 4.93
CA LYS A 203 -2.88 -12.21 4.62
C LYS A 203 -1.55 -12.70 5.20
N ARG A 204 -0.45 -12.00 4.93
CA ARG A 204 0.90 -12.37 5.42
C ARG A 204 0.95 -12.46 6.94
N LEU A 205 0.40 -11.46 7.63
CA LEU A 205 0.40 -11.43 9.08
C LEU A 205 -0.48 -12.51 9.73
N ARG A 206 -1.44 -13.11 9.02
CA ARG A 206 -2.16 -14.30 9.50
C ARG A 206 -1.38 -15.59 9.31
N GLU A 207 -0.49 -15.65 8.32
CA GLU A 207 0.35 -16.82 8.02
C GLU A 207 1.59 -16.87 8.92
N ASP A 208 2.05 -15.72 9.41
CA ASP A 208 3.18 -15.59 10.35
C ASP A 208 2.80 -15.81 11.83
N ILE A 209 1.51 -15.98 12.15
CA ILE A 209 0.97 -16.28 13.49
C ILE A 209 0.55 -17.74 13.56
#